data_AF-A0A970BTX0-F1
#
_entry.id   AF-A0A970BTX0-F1
#
_cell.length_a   1.000
_cell.length_b   1.000
_cell.length_c   1.000
_cell.angle_alpha   90.00
_cell.angle_beta   90.00
_cell.angle_gamma   90.00
#
_symmetry.space_group_name_H-M   'P 1'
#
loop_
_entity.id
_entity.type
_entity.pdbx_description
1 polymer ?
#
loop_
_entity_poly.entity_id
_entity_poly.type
_entity_poly.pdbx_seq_one_letter_code
_entity_poly.pdbx_strand_id
1 'polypeptide(L)'
;MSTGQGPQQEQEKDRASSAQEWGDIFRQIHDQVRREAARVVGTSDDADWDDIGRDLSDSSRRTAAKTVGLDESADWKTIGQRAEQSARGTVADMVGTTPDADWAEIGRVVDDRLRAFFGDLFGGRKPTQGRAPGQQGDKTEIDKDEPPVDPWR
;
A
#
# COMPACT_ATOMS: atom_id res chain seq x y z
N MET A 1 5.64 19.70 72.18
CA MET A 1 6.26 19.87 70.86
C MET A 1 5.71 18.77 69.96
N SER A 2 4.59 19.03 69.27
CA SER A 2 3.93 18.04 68.42
C SER A 2 4.56 18.07 67.03
N THR A 3 5.01 16.90 66.59
CA THR A 3 5.51 16.62 65.24
C THR A 3 4.40 16.82 64.21
N GLY A 4 4.57 17.83 63.35
CA GLY A 4 3.79 17.98 62.13
C GLY A 4 4.24 16.95 61.10
N GLN A 5 3.66 15.76 61.15
CA GLN A 5 3.62 14.84 60.01
C GLN A 5 2.23 14.95 59.40
N GLY A 6 2.15 15.62 58.27
CA GLY A 6 0.93 15.73 57.47
C GLY A 6 1.33 16.19 56.08
N PRO A 7 0.35 16.48 55.24
CA PRO A 7 -0.21 15.71 54.11
C PRO A 7 0.76 15.10 53.04
N GLN A 8 2.09 15.21 53.17
CA GLN A 8 3.00 14.76 52.10
C GLN A 8 3.08 13.22 51.95
N GLN A 9 2.99 12.45 53.04
CA GLN A 9 3.05 10.99 52.98
C GLN A 9 1.77 10.33 52.45
N GLU A 10 0.60 10.95 52.63
CA GLU A 10 -0.66 10.45 52.06
C GLU A 10 -0.74 10.71 50.55
N GLN A 11 -0.31 11.90 50.08
CA GLN A 11 -0.26 12.20 48.65
C GLN A 11 0.69 11.29 47.85
N GLU A 12 1.83 10.90 48.42
CA GLU A 12 2.74 9.95 47.76
C GLU A 12 2.16 8.53 47.70
N LYS A 13 1.40 8.12 48.71
CA LYS A 13 0.72 6.82 48.76
C LYS A 13 -0.41 6.72 47.75
N ASP A 14 -1.22 7.77 47.62
CA ASP A 14 -2.32 7.83 46.65
C ASP A 14 -1.81 7.88 45.21
N ARG A 15 -0.67 8.56 44.97
CA ARG A 15 0.01 8.56 43.67
C ARG A 15 0.62 7.20 43.33
N ALA A 16 1.20 6.50 44.32
CA ALA A 16 1.70 5.15 44.12
C ALA A 16 0.56 4.14 43.85
N SER A 17 -0.58 4.27 44.55
CA SER A 17 -1.78 3.45 44.34
C SER A 17 -2.34 3.63 42.94
N SER A 18 -2.53 4.89 42.51
CA SER A 18 -3.07 5.17 41.18
C SER A 18 -2.15 4.68 40.05
N ALA A 19 -0.83 4.82 40.17
CA ALA A 19 0.11 4.28 39.17
C ALA A 19 0.06 2.74 39.07
N GLN A 20 -0.15 2.05 40.19
CA GLN A 20 -0.31 0.59 40.22
C GLN A 20 -1.62 0.17 39.57
N GLU A 21 -2.72 0.85 39.87
CA GLU A 21 -4.03 0.61 39.25
C GLU A 21 -3.98 0.80 37.72
N TRP A 22 -3.34 1.87 37.23
CA TRP A 22 -3.11 2.04 35.79
C TRP A 22 -2.28 0.91 35.20
N GLY A 23 -1.24 0.47 35.91
CA GLY A 23 -0.42 -0.67 35.50
C GLY A 23 -1.23 -1.96 35.36
N ASP A 24 -2.15 -2.21 36.29
CA ASP A 24 -3.02 -3.39 36.26
C ASP A 24 -4.02 -3.33 35.09
N ILE A 25 -4.61 -2.15 34.82
CA ILE A 25 -5.47 -1.92 33.66
C ILE A 25 -4.71 -2.20 32.35
N PHE A 26 -3.48 -1.69 32.19
CA PHE A 26 -2.69 -1.93 30.99
C PHE A 26 -2.35 -3.41 30.80
N ARG A 27 -2.04 -4.13 31.89
CA ARG A 27 -1.80 -5.58 31.81
C ARG A 27 -3.07 -6.33 31.39
N GLN A 28 -4.23 -5.97 31.94
CA GLN A 28 -5.50 -6.57 31.56
C GLN A 28 -5.85 -6.33 30.08
N ILE A 29 -5.67 -5.10 29.59
CA ILE A 29 -5.89 -4.75 28.19
C ILE A 29 -4.92 -5.52 27.29
N HIS A 30 -3.63 -5.54 27.64
CA HIS A 30 -2.62 -6.27 26.88
C HIS A 30 -2.98 -7.75 26.75
N ASP A 31 -3.34 -8.40 27.85
CA ASP A 31 -3.71 -9.81 27.86
C ASP A 31 -4.99 -10.08 27.06
N GLN A 32 -5.95 -9.15 27.08
CA GLN A 32 -7.15 -9.26 26.26
C GLN A 32 -6.83 -9.14 24.77
N VAL A 33 -6.04 -8.12 24.38
CA VAL A 33 -5.65 -7.88 22.99
C VAL A 33 -4.83 -9.06 22.45
N ARG A 34 -3.93 -9.63 23.25
CA ARG A 34 -3.16 -10.82 22.88
C ARG A 34 -4.07 -12.03 22.62
N ARG A 35 -5.01 -12.32 23.52
CA ARG A 35 -5.97 -13.43 23.34
C ARG A 35 -6.84 -13.24 22.09
N GLU A 36 -7.32 -12.03 21.85
CA GLU A 36 -8.11 -11.74 20.65
C GLU A 36 -7.29 -11.91 19.37
N ALA A 37 -6.05 -11.43 19.36
CA ALA A 37 -5.13 -11.64 18.24
C ALA A 37 -4.84 -13.12 17.99
N ALA A 38 -4.60 -13.89 19.05
CA ALA A 38 -4.39 -15.33 18.97
C ALA A 38 -5.58 -16.04 18.29
N ARG A 39 -6.81 -15.70 18.68
CA ARG A 39 -8.03 -16.26 18.06
C ARG A 39 -8.19 -15.88 16.61
N VAL A 40 -7.88 -14.64 16.24
CA VAL A 40 -7.95 -14.17 14.84
C VAL A 40 -6.94 -14.93 13.97
N VAL A 41 -5.74 -15.16 14.49
CA VAL A 41 -4.70 -15.94 13.81
C VAL A 41 -5.00 -17.45 13.82
N GLY A 42 -5.85 -17.90 14.75
CA GLY A 42 -6.21 -19.31 14.92
C GLY A 42 -5.17 -20.10 15.74
N THR A 43 -4.41 -19.42 16.58
CA THR A 43 -3.45 -20.02 17.52
C THR A 43 -4.03 -20.09 18.94
N SER A 44 -3.27 -20.60 19.90
CA SER A 44 -3.73 -20.81 21.28
C SER A 44 -3.91 -19.49 22.04
N ASP A 45 -4.92 -19.41 22.91
CA ASP A 45 -5.22 -18.21 23.73
C ASP A 45 -4.06 -17.84 24.70
N ASP A 46 -3.17 -18.79 25.01
CA ASP A 46 -1.98 -18.57 25.84
C ASP A 46 -0.71 -18.23 25.02
N ALA A 47 -0.79 -18.21 23.69
CA ALA A 47 0.32 -17.85 22.82
C ALA A 47 0.84 -16.45 23.11
N ASP A 48 2.16 -16.29 23.02
CA ASP A 48 2.80 -14.98 23.10
C ASP A 48 2.80 -14.27 21.74
N TRP A 49 3.33 -13.04 21.71
CA TRP A 49 3.34 -12.24 20.48
C TRP A 49 4.25 -12.81 19.39
N ASP A 50 5.30 -13.54 19.77
CA ASP A 50 6.23 -14.14 18.81
C ASP A 50 5.56 -15.33 18.12
N ASP A 51 4.86 -16.17 18.88
CA ASP A 51 4.05 -17.27 18.36
C ASP A 51 2.93 -16.77 17.44
N ILE A 52 2.17 -15.77 17.88
CA ILE A 52 1.09 -15.15 17.09
C ILE A 52 1.64 -14.58 15.77
N GLY A 53 2.76 -13.86 15.82
CA GLY A 53 3.39 -13.26 14.65
C GLY A 53 3.89 -14.32 13.66
N ARG A 54 4.49 -15.40 14.18
CA ARG A 54 4.94 -16.52 13.36
C ARG A 54 3.78 -17.22 12.66
N ASP A 55 2.73 -17.56 13.40
CA ASP A 55 1.56 -18.27 12.86
C ASP A 55 0.83 -17.42 11.82
N LEU A 56 0.71 -16.11 12.06
CA LEU A 56 0.15 -15.18 11.08
C LEU A 56 1.00 -15.12 9.81
N SER A 57 2.31 -15.01 9.95
CA SER A 57 3.25 -14.99 8.82
C SER A 57 3.16 -16.28 8.01
N ASP A 58 3.14 -17.44 8.67
CA ASP A 58 3.01 -18.74 8.02
C ASP A 58 1.64 -18.93 7.35
N SER A 59 0.56 -18.49 7.99
CA SER A 59 -0.78 -18.48 7.38
C SER A 59 -0.85 -17.60 6.13
N SER A 60 -0.25 -16.41 6.20
CA SER A 60 -0.17 -15.46 5.08
C SER A 60 0.63 -16.05 3.92
N ARG A 61 1.77 -16.66 4.20
CA ARG A 61 2.62 -17.32 3.20
C ARG A 61 1.88 -18.47 2.51
N ARG A 62 1.21 -19.34 3.27
CA ARG A 62 0.42 -20.46 2.72
C ARG A 62 -0.72 -19.97 1.82
N THR A 63 -1.41 -18.91 2.24
CA THR A 63 -2.49 -18.29 1.45
C THR A 63 -1.96 -17.69 0.15
N ALA A 64 -0.83 -16.98 0.20
CA ALA A 64 -0.18 -16.44 -0.98
C ALA A 64 0.25 -17.56 -1.94
N ALA A 65 0.86 -18.63 -1.43
CA ALA A 65 1.26 -19.79 -2.22
C ALA A 65 0.06 -20.41 -2.97
N LYS A 66 -1.05 -20.68 -2.26
CA LYS A 66 -2.29 -21.18 -2.88
C LYS A 66 -2.80 -20.26 -3.99
N THR A 67 -2.78 -18.95 -3.75
CA THR A 67 -3.26 -17.95 -4.69
C THR A 67 -2.50 -17.98 -6.01
N VAL A 68 -1.19 -18.26 -5.97
CA VAL A 68 -0.36 -18.39 -7.18
C VAL A 68 -0.24 -19.84 -7.68
N GLY A 69 -1.02 -20.76 -7.11
CA GLY A 69 -1.06 -22.18 -7.50
C GLY A 69 0.19 -22.98 -7.11
N LEU A 70 0.89 -22.56 -6.06
CA LEU A 70 2.03 -23.28 -5.47
C LEU A 70 1.62 -24.10 -4.25
N ASP A 71 2.49 -25.02 -3.87
CA ASP A 71 2.39 -25.75 -2.61
C ASP A 71 2.49 -24.81 -1.40
N GLU A 72 1.76 -25.12 -0.32
CA GLU A 72 1.74 -24.35 0.92
C GLU A 72 3.13 -24.23 1.58
N SER A 73 4.07 -25.13 1.29
CA SER A 73 5.44 -25.06 1.79
C SER A 73 6.34 -24.09 1.01
N ALA A 74 5.85 -23.45 -0.05
CA ALA A 74 6.64 -22.52 -0.85
C ALA A 74 7.13 -21.32 -0.02
N ASP A 75 8.39 -20.94 -0.21
CA ASP A 75 8.95 -19.75 0.40
C ASP A 75 8.52 -18.47 -0.34
N TRP A 76 8.71 -17.32 0.31
CA TRP A 76 8.34 -16.02 -0.27
C TRP A 76 9.04 -15.71 -1.59
N LYS A 77 10.27 -16.19 -1.78
CA LYS A 77 11.03 -15.99 -3.02
C LYS A 77 10.35 -16.71 -4.18
N THR A 78 9.97 -17.96 -3.97
CA THR A 78 9.30 -18.80 -4.97
C THR A 78 7.90 -18.27 -5.28
N ILE A 79 7.15 -17.87 -4.24
CA ILE A 79 5.85 -17.20 -4.38
C ILE A 79 5.98 -15.93 -5.23
N GLY A 80 6.95 -15.08 -4.91
CA GLY A 80 7.20 -13.83 -5.62
C GLY A 80 7.55 -14.06 -7.10
N GLN A 81 8.43 -15.02 -7.39
CA GLN A 81 8.79 -15.38 -8.76
C GLN A 81 7.57 -15.88 -9.57
N ARG A 82 6.74 -16.75 -8.97
CA ARG A 82 5.53 -17.26 -9.63
C ARG A 82 4.50 -16.16 -9.85
N ALA A 83 4.32 -15.26 -8.87
CA ALA A 83 3.46 -14.09 -8.99
C ALA A 83 3.92 -13.17 -10.13
N GLU A 84 5.22 -12.89 -10.21
CA GLU A 84 5.82 -12.10 -11.28
C GLU A 84 5.62 -12.75 -12.66
N GLN A 85 5.87 -14.05 -12.77
CA GLN A 85 5.65 -14.79 -14.03
C GLN A 85 4.17 -14.76 -14.45
N SER A 86 3.23 -14.95 -13.52
CA SER A 86 1.80 -14.82 -13.80
C SER A 86 1.44 -13.42 -14.29
N ALA A 87 1.98 -12.38 -13.66
CA ALA A 87 1.73 -11.01 -14.04
C ALA A 87 2.31 -10.70 -15.42
N ARG A 88 3.57 -11.06 -15.67
CA ARG A 88 4.22 -10.90 -16.97
C ARG A 88 3.47 -11.64 -18.07
N GLY A 89 3.09 -12.90 -17.85
CA GLY A 89 2.29 -13.67 -18.81
C GLY A 89 0.95 -13.00 -19.13
N THR A 90 0.23 -12.52 -18.11
CA THR A 90 -1.06 -11.83 -18.31
C THR A 90 -0.88 -10.54 -19.12
N VAL A 91 0.12 -9.72 -18.79
CA VAL A 91 0.37 -8.50 -19.55
C VAL A 91 0.86 -8.83 -20.94
N ALA A 92 1.75 -9.81 -21.10
CA ALA A 92 2.26 -10.28 -22.38
C ALA A 92 1.14 -10.77 -23.30
N ASP A 93 0.20 -11.57 -22.79
CA ASP A 93 -0.98 -12.00 -23.55
C ASP A 93 -1.84 -10.81 -23.98
N MET A 94 -2.04 -9.82 -23.10
CA MET A 94 -2.78 -8.60 -23.44
C MET A 94 -2.05 -7.76 -24.50
N VAL A 95 -0.72 -7.64 -24.41
CA VAL A 95 0.11 -6.81 -25.31
C VAL A 95 0.67 -7.57 -26.51
N GLY A 96 0.36 -8.86 -26.64
CA GLY A 96 0.81 -9.74 -27.71
C GLY A 96 2.32 -10.00 -27.72
N THR A 97 2.99 -9.96 -26.56
CA THR A 97 4.40 -10.33 -26.43
C THR A 97 4.56 -11.76 -25.93
N THR A 98 5.79 -12.26 -25.89
CA THR A 98 6.05 -13.60 -25.33
C THR A 98 5.91 -13.57 -23.79
N PRO A 99 5.42 -14.66 -23.15
CA PRO A 99 5.19 -14.71 -21.70
C PRO A 99 6.44 -14.52 -20.83
N ASP A 100 7.62 -14.75 -21.40
CA ASP A 100 8.92 -14.59 -20.74
C ASP A 100 9.50 -13.18 -20.87
N ALA A 101 8.78 -12.24 -21.51
CA ALA A 101 9.25 -10.87 -21.70
C ALA A 101 9.51 -10.15 -20.37
N ASP A 102 10.66 -9.48 -20.29
CA ASP A 102 11.00 -8.64 -19.14
C ASP A 102 10.15 -7.36 -19.11
N TRP A 103 10.00 -6.72 -17.94
CA TRP A 103 9.23 -5.47 -17.80
C TRP A 103 9.65 -4.37 -18.77
N ALA A 104 10.94 -4.30 -19.11
CA ALA A 104 11.45 -3.35 -20.09
C ALA A 104 10.91 -3.63 -21.51
N GLU A 105 10.73 -4.91 -21.87
CA GLU A 105 10.17 -5.32 -23.16
C GLU A 105 8.65 -5.11 -23.19
N ILE A 106 7.95 -5.54 -22.15
CA ILE A 106 6.51 -5.28 -21.95
C ILE A 106 6.23 -3.77 -22.06
N GLY A 107 7.02 -2.94 -21.37
CA GLY A 107 6.87 -1.49 -21.38
C GLY A 107 7.01 -0.87 -22.78
N ARG A 108 7.96 -1.36 -23.60
CA ARG A 108 8.11 -0.89 -24.98
C ARG A 108 6.89 -1.22 -25.83
N VAL A 109 6.38 -2.45 -25.74
CA VAL A 109 5.23 -2.87 -26.55
C VAL A 109 3.94 -2.16 -26.12
N VAL A 110 3.77 -1.87 -24.83
CA VAL A 110 2.68 -1.00 -24.36
C VAL A 110 2.81 0.41 -24.94
N ASP A 111 4.00 1.03 -24.90
CA ASP A 111 4.22 2.37 -25.46
C ASP A 111 3.94 2.41 -26.96
N ASP A 112 4.44 1.41 -27.71
CA ASP A 112 4.23 1.30 -29.16
C ASP A 112 2.72 1.16 -29.49
N ARG A 113 1.98 0.36 -28.73
CA ARG A 113 0.52 0.21 -28.90
C ARG A 113 -0.24 1.48 -28.55
N LEU A 114 0.11 2.15 -27.47
CA LEU A 114 -0.51 3.42 -27.09
C LEU A 114 -0.24 4.49 -28.14
N ARG A 115 1.01 4.59 -28.62
CA ARG A 115 1.38 5.53 -29.68
C ARG A 115 0.67 5.22 -30.99
N ALA A 116 0.51 3.94 -31.35
CA ALA A 116 -0.26 3.53 -32.53
C ALA A 116 -1.75 3.87 -32.37
N PHE A 117 -2.34 3.58 -31.22
CA PHE A 117 -3.73 3.94 -30.91
C PHE A 117 -3.96 5.45 -30.98
N PHE A 118 -3.10 6.25 -30.35
CA PHE A 118 -3.18 7.72 -30.44
C PHE A 118 -2.89 8.24 -31.84
N GLY A 119 -1.96 7.61 -32.57
CA GLY A 119 -1.69 7.92 -33.97
C GLY A 119 -2.88 7.61 -34.89
N ASP A 120 -3.66 6.57 -34.60
CA ASP A 120 -4.88 6.25 -35.34
C ASP A 120 -6.03 7.20 -34.97
N LEU A 121 -6.23 7.45 -33.66
CA LEU A 121 -7.29 8.31 -33.14
C LEU A 121 -7.10 9.79 -33.49
N PHE A 122 -5.85 10.26 -33.54
CA PHE A 122 -5.51 11.68 -33.73
C PHE A 122 -4.68 11.97 -34.99
N GLY A 123 -4.09 10.96 -35.64
CA GLY A 123 -3.31 11.11 -36.88
C GLY A 123 -4.12 10.93 -38.16
N GLY A 124 -5.44 10.72 -38.05
CA GLY A 124 -6.42 10.69 -39.14
C GLY A 124 -6.63 12.06 -39.83
N ARG A 125 -5.55 12.68 -40.30
CA ARG A 125 -5.51 13.61 -41.45
C ARG A 125 -4.05 13.92 -41.78
N LYS A 126 -3.48 13.23 -42.76
CA LYS A 126 -2.40 13.84 -43.55
C LYS A 126 -3.01 15.09 -44.22
N PRO A 127 -2.50 16.31 -43.98
CA PRO A 127 -2.91 17.44 -44.77
C PRO A 127 -2.44 17.18 -46.20
N THR A 128 -3.41 17.04 -47.10
CA THR A 128 -3.21 17.08 -48.54
C THR A 128 -2.43 18.34 -48.85
N GLN A 129 -1.24 18.14 -49.40
CA GLN A 129 -0.37 19.18 -49.93
C GLN A 129 -1.16 19.98 -50.98
N GLY A 130 -1.60 21.19 -50.64
CA GLY A 130 -2.39 22.00 -51.56
C GLY A 130 -2.86 23.36 -51.02
N ARG A 131 -2.06 24.40 -51.32
CA ARG A 131 -2.46 25.80 -51.58
C ARG A 131 -2.72 26.74 -50.38
N ALA A 132 -1.84 27.74 -50.24
CA ALA A 132 -2.05 29.01 -49.51
C ALA A 132 -2.76 30.05 -50.43
N PRO A 133 -3.07 31.31 -50.02
CA PRO A 133 -3.12 31.94 -48.68
C PRO A 133 -4.42 32.75 -48.41
N GLY A 134 -4.68 33.16 -47.15
CA GLY A 134 -5.55 34.32 -46.86
C GLY A 134 -6.19 34.35 -45.47
N GLN A 135 -5.87 35.42 -44.71
CA GLN A 135 -6.72 36.19 -43.75
C GLN A 135 -7.48 35.45 -42.62
N GLN A 136 -7.67 35.94 -41.39
CA GLN A 136 -7.24 37.07 -40.55
C GLN A 136 -8.01 36.88 -39.22
N GLY A 137 -7.41 37.21 -38.06
CA GLY A 137 -8.09 37.26 -36.73
C GLY A 137 -8.36 35.88 -36.12
N ASP A 138 -8.13 35.60 -34.83
CA ASP A 138 -8.35 36.41 -33.64
C ASP A 138 -7.43 35.88 -32.53
N LYS A 139 -6.77 36.78 -31.81
CA LYS A 139 -5.86 36.42 -30.70
C LYS A 139 -6.67 36.50 -29.41
N THR A 140 -7.17 35.37 -28.92
CA THR A 140 -7.51 35.26 -27.51
C THR A 140 -6.23 35.06 -26.72
N GLU A 141 -5.61 36.19 -26.41
CA GLU A 141 -4.57 36.34 -25.41
C GLU A 141 -5.18 35.99 -24.05
N ILE A 142 -4.92 34.76 -23.59
CA ILE A 142 -5.23 34.34 -22.23
C ILE A 142 -4.18 35.00 -21.34
N ASP A 143 -4.63 36.04 -20.64
CA ASP A 143 -3.91 36.78 -19.61
C ASP A 143 -3.21 35.81 -18.64
N LYS A 144 -1.89 35.93 -18.52
CA LYS A 144 -1.02 35.03 -17.74
C LYS A 144 -0.71 35.55 -16.33
N ASP A 145 -1.43 36.56 -15.86
CA ASP A 145 -1.13 37.24 -14.60
C ASP A 145 -2.08 36.91 -13.44
N GLU A 146 -2.72 35.74 -13.44
CA GLU A 146 -3.41 35.23 -12.23
C GLU A 146 -2.45 34.33 -11.43
N PRO A 147 -2.00 34.76 -10.23
CA PRO A 147 -1.23 33.89 -9.36
C PRO A 147 -2.11 32.72 -8.90
N PRO A 148 -1.53 31.51 -8.74
CA PRO A 148 -2.27 30.34 -8.31
C PRO A 148 -2.97 30.63 -6.98
N VAL A 149 -4.29 30.42 -6.97
CA VAL A 149 -5.10 30.51 -5.75
C VAL A 149 -4.59 29.43 -4.78
N ASP A 150 -3.98 29.86 -3.68
CA ASP A 150 -3.53 28.96 -2.61
C ASP A 150 -4.76 28.51 -1.80
N PRO A 151 -5.10 27.21 -1.77
CA PRO A 151 -6.25 26.70 -1.04
C PRO A 151 -6.04 26.66 0.48
N TRP A 152 -4.89 27.11 0.99
CA TRP A 152 -4.54 27.05 2.42
C TRP A 152 -4.28 28.42 3.07
N ARG A 153 -4.97 29.48 2.61
CA ARG A 153 -5.15 30.72 3.38
C ARG A 153 -6.56 30.91 3.89
#